data_AF-A0A7K0FR24-F1
#
_entry.id   AF-A0A7K0FR24-F1
#
_cell.length_a   1.000
_cell.length_b   1.000
_cell.length_c   1.000
_cell.angle_alpha   90.00
_cell.angle_beta   90.00
_cell.angle_gamma   90.00
#
_symmetry.space_group_name_H-M   'P 1'
#
loop_
_entity.id
_entity.type
_entity.pdbx_description
1 polymer ?
#
loop_
_entity_poly.entity_id
_entity_poly.type
_entity_poly.pdbx_seq_one_letter_code
_entity_poly.pdbx_strand_id
1 'polypeptide(L)'
;MKKKSRIIIAISGLLLLSAYFLPLWQIILEAPQYPEGLGLKIWLNNITGNVDQINGLNHYIGMKHIVVEDFIEFKIVPYVFTAIVLTAFLTATIGNKKLLWFLFILLMSFSVVGLVDFYLWEYDYGHNLDPKAAIKVPGMSYQPPLIGYKQLLNFLAGSFPDIGGVFISIAVILVGLTLFMERNIKSLTS
;
A
#
# COMPACT_ATOMS: atom_id res chain seq x y z
N MET A 1 -24.44 -8.33 -16.27
CA MET A 1 -23.93 -9.08 -15.10
C MET A 1 -25.10 -9.41 -14.17
N LYS A 2 -25.01 -10.47 -13.36
CA LYS A 2 -26.08 -10.86 -12.43
C LYS A 2 -26.23 -9.83 -11.29
N LYS A 3 -27.43 -9.78 -10.67
CA LYS A 3 -27.70 -8.91 -9.51
C LYS A 3 -26.70 -9.13 -8.36
N LYS A 4 -26.38 -10.39 -8.05
CA LYS A 4 -25.38 -10.75 -7.02
C LYS A 4 -24.00 -10.16 -7.33
N SER A 5 -23.52 -10.32 -8.57
CA SER A 5 -22.24 -9.75 -9.03
C SER A 5 -22.17 -8.23 -8.85
N ARG A 6 -23.26 -7.53 -9.18
CA ARG A 6 -23.36 -6.07 -9.00
C ARG A 6 -23.31 -5.65 -7.54
N ILE A 7 -23.95 -6.40 -6.64
CA ILE A 7 -23.90 -6.17 -5.19
C ILE A 7 -22.49 -6.38 -4.66
N ILE A 8 -21.81 -7.46 -5.05
CA ILE A 8 -20.42 -7.73 -4.64
C ILE A 8 -19.51 -6.57 -5.05
N ILE A 9 -19.64 -6.07 -6.28
CA ILE A 9 -18.82 -4.93 -6.74
C ILE A 9 -19.17 -3.64 -6.01
N ALA A 10 -20.44 -3.40 -5.66
CA ALA A 10 -20.81 -2.25 -4.83
C ALA A 10 -20.17 -2.33 -3.45
N ILE A 11 -20.12 -3.52 -2.84
CA ILE A 11 -19.41 -3.77 -1.57
C ILE A 11 -17.91 -3.52 -1.75
N SER A 12 -17.30 -3.99 -2.84
CA SER A 12 -15.90 -3.67 -3.15
C SER A 12 -15.67 -2.17 -3.28
N GLY A 13 -16.57 -1.43 -3.93
CA GLY A 13 -16.53 0.03 -4.04
C GLY A 13 -16.60 0.72 -2.67
N LEU A 14 -17.43 0.22 -1.75
CA LEU A 14 -17.51 0.72 -0.38
C LEU A 14 -16.23 0.44 0.42
N LEU A 15 -15.64 -0.75 0.28
CA LEU A 15 -14.36 -1.07 0.92
C LEU A 15 -13.25 -0.14 0.43
N LEU A 16 -13.18 0.09 -0.89
CA LEU A 16 -12.21 1.01 -1.48
C LEU A 16 -12.46 2.45 -1.01
N LEU A 17 -13.72 2.90 -0.98
CA LEU A 17 -14.06 4.24 -0.46
C LEU A 17 -13.63 4.39 1.00
N SER A 18 -13.85 3.38 1.84
CA SER A 18 -13.40 3.39 3.24
C SER A 18 -11.88 3.43 3.35
N ALA A 19 -11.17 2.66 2.51
CA ALA A 19 -9.70 2.65 2.48
C ALA A 19 -9.11 4.03 2.14
N TYR A 20 -9.87 4.92 1.49
CA TYR A 20 -9.44 6.30 1.24
C TYR A 20 -9.10 7.07 2.53
N PHE A 21 -9.82 6.77 3.61
CA PHE A 21 -9.74 7.48 4.89
C PHE A 21 -9.01 6.67 5.96
N LEU A 22 -8.29 5.61 5.58
CA LEU A 22 -7.64 4.68 6.50
C LEU A 22 -6.16 4.52 6.11
N PRO A 23 -5.28 4.19 7.08
CA PRO A 23 -3.89 3.88 6.76
C PRO A 23 -3.85 2.63 5.88
N LEU A 24 -3.05 2.68 4.83
CA LEU A 24 -2.87 1.58 3.89
C LEU A 24 -1.83 0.59 4.39
N TRP A 25 -0.78 1.12 5.00
CA TRP A 25 0.38 0.36 5.43
C TRP A 25 0.86 0.86 6.78
N GLN A 26 1.49 -0.05 7.53
CA GLN A 26 2.13 0.26 8.79
C GLN A 26 3.57 -0.25 8.81
N ILE A 27 4.45 0.58 9.35
CA ILE A 27 5.82 0.21 9.68
C ILE A 27 5.95 0.29 11.19
N ILE A 28 6.54 -0.74 11.78
CA ILE A 28 6.78 -0.86 13.21
C ILE A 28 8.30 -0.92 13.38
N LEU A 29 8.84 -0.20 14.35
CA LEU A 29 10.26 -0.20 14.64
C LEU A 29 10.46 -0.33 16.15
N GLU A 30 11.12 -1.41 16.57
CA GLU A 30 11.55 -1.60 17.94
C GLU A 30 13.00 -1.17 18.06
N ALA A 31 13.27 -0.25 18.99
CA ALA A 31 14.58 0.35 19.22
C ALA A 31 14.89 0.32 20.72
N PRO A 32 16.15 0.04 21.13
CA PRO A 32 16.51 0.10 22.55
C PRO A 32 16.29 1.48 23.18
N GLN A 33 16.35 2.55 22.39
CA GLN A 33 16.08 3.92 22.87
C GLN A 33 14.59 4.23 23.04
N TYR A 34 13.70 3.45 22.41
CA TYR A 34 12.25 3.64 22.40
C TYR A 34 11.57 2.32 22.81
N PRO A 35 11.59 1.96 24.10
CA PRO A 35 11.04 0.69 24.60
C PRO A 35 9.54 0.53 24.36
N GLU A 36 8.81 1.62 24.15
CA GLU A 36 7.40 1.64 23.75
C GLU A 36 7.18 1.27 22.28
N GLY A 37 8.23 1.24 21.48
CA GLY A 37 8.20 1.03 20.03
C GLY A 37 7.82 2.31 19.27
N LEU A 38 8.24 2.36 18.00
CA LEU A 38 7.88 3.43 17.07
C LEU A 38 7.00 2.87 15.96
N GLY A 39 6.09 3.70 15.45
CA GLY A 39 5.20 3.33 14.37
C GLY A 39 5.07 4.44 13.32
N LEU A 40 5.06 4.04 12.05
CA LEU A 40 4.61 4.87 10.93
C LEU A 40 3.36 4.28 10.31
N LYS A 41 2.49 5.16 9.85
CA LYS A 41 1.31 4.83 9.07
C LYS A 41 1.40 5.54 7.74
N ILE A 42 1.31 4.78 6.65
CA ILE A 42 1.32 5.29 5.29
C ILE A 42 -0.13 5.36 4.81
N TRP A 43 -0.55 6.54 4.38
CA TRP A 43 -1.88 6.85 3.86
C TRP A 43 -1.79 7.07 2.34
N LEU A 44 -2.92 7.25 1.65
CA LEU A 44 -2.91 7.60 0.22
C LEU A 44 -2.17 8.91 -0.09
N ASN A 45 -2.10 9.83 0.88
CA ASN A 45 -1.63 11.19 0.68
C ASN A 45 -0.68 11.69 1.78
N ASN A 46 -0.27 10.85 2.72
CA ASN A 46 0.49 11.28 3.88
C ASN A 46 1.22 10.13 4.57
N ILE A 47 2.17 10.47 5.44
CA ILE A 47 2.77 9.57 6.43
C ILE A 47 2.57 10.20 7.82
N THR A 48 2.11 9.40 8.78
CA THR A 48 1.90 9.86 10.18
C THR A 48 2.54 8.91 11.17
N GLY A 49 2.58 9.29 12.45
CA GLY A 49 3.15 8.50 13.53
C GLY A 49 4.43 9.14 14.06
N ASN A 50 5.43 8.33 14.40
CA ASN A 50 6.69 8.78 14.99
C ASN A 50 7.72 9.23 13.93
N VAL A 51 7.31 10.08 12.99
CA VAL A 51 8.16 10.52 11.85
C VAL A 51 9.43 11.21 12.33
N ASP A 52 9.32 12.14 13.28
CA ASP A 52 10.47 12.91 13.77
C ASP A 52 11.47 12.04 14.53
N GLN A 53 10.98 11.11 15.37
CA GLN A 53 11.82 10.16 16.09
C GLN A 53 12.57 9.25 15.13
N ILE A 54 11.89 8.73 14.10
CA ILE A 54 12.50 7.86 13.09
C ILE A 54 13.49 8.65 12.24
N ASN A 55 13.21 9.92 11.89
CA ASN A 55 14.17 10.79 11.22
C ASN A 55 15.43 11.02 12.06
N GLY A 56 15.28 11.17 13.39
CA GLY A 56 16.40 11.21 14.32
C GLY A 56 17.26 9.94 14.27
N LEU A 57 16.65 8.76 14.20
CA LEU A 57 17.37 7.49 14.03
C LEU A 57 18.04 7.38 12.66
N ASN A 58 17.33 7.74 11.59
CA ASN A 58 17.82 7.73 10.20
C ASN A 58 19.10 8.54 10.04
N HIS A 59 19.16 9.72 10.69
CA HIS A 59 20.33 10.59 10.67
C HIS A 59 21.62 9.88 11.12
N TYR A 60 21.55 8.99 12.12
CA TYR A 60 22.74 8.30 12.64
C TYR A 60 23.29 7.24 11.69
N ILE A 61 22.42 6.58 10.92
CA ILE A 61 22.77 5.51 9.96
C ILE A 61 22.86 6.02 8.51
N GLY A 62 22.63 7.32 8.31
CA GLY A 62 22.75 7.98 7.01
C GLY A 62 21.54 7.80 6.08
N MET A 63 20.41 7.31 6.58
CA MET A 63 19.18 7.26 5.79
C MET A 63 18.62 8.67 5.58
N LYS A 64 17.91 8.88 4.47
CA LYS A 64 17.23 10.15 4.18
C LYS A 64 16.16 10.44 5.24
N HIS A 65 15.92 11.72 5.47
CA HIS A 65 14.77 12.14 6.27
C HIS A 65 13.49 11.90 5.46
N ILE A 66 12.49 11.33 6.13
CA ILE A 66 11.14 11.17 5.62
C ILE A 66 10.46 12.53 5.71
N VAL A 67 10.23 13.13 4.54
CA VAL A 67 9.54 14.41 4.36
C VAL A 67 8.40 14.19 3.39
N VAL A 68 7.16 14.43 3.81
CA VAL A 68 5.95 14.08 3.05
C VAL A 68 5.92 14.77 1.68
N GLU A 69 6.49 15.98 1.61
CA GLU A 69 6.55 16.80 0.41
C GLU A 69 7.43 16.21 -0.71
N ASP A 70 8.37 15.32 -0.36
CA ASP A 70 9.28 14.66 -1.30
C ASP A 70 8.59 13.54 -2.09
N PHE A 71 7.44 13.07 -1.63
CA PHE A 71 6.65 12.02 -2.27
C PHE A 71 5.62 12.62 -3.23
N ILE A 72 5.99 12.73 -4.51
CA ILE A 72 5.08 13.24 -5.55
C ILE A 72 3.82 12.37 -5.69
N GLU A 73 3.93 11.08 -5.37
CA GLU A 73 2.87 10.09 -5.42
C GLU A 73 1.72 10.47 -4.49
N PHE A 74 1.99 11.06 -3.33
CA PHE A 74 0.93 11.54 -2.42
C PHE A 74 0.08 12.66 -3.02
N LYS A 75 0.55 13.34 -4.07
CA LYS A 75 -0.24 14.32 -4.83
C LYS A 75 -1.05 13.66 -5.96
N ILE A 76 -0.66 12.49 -6.44
CA ILE A 76 -1.24 11.83 -7.63
C ILE A 76 -2.17 10.68 -7.24
N VAL A 77 -1.72 9.82 -6.33
CA VAL A 77 -2.39 8.60 -5.86
C VAL A 77 -3.83 8.85 -5.40
N PRO A 78 -4.16 9.93 -4.65
CA PRO A 78 -5.54 10.19 -4.25
C PRO A 78 -6.50 10.34 -5.44
N TYR A 79 -6.08 11.01 -6.52
CA TYR A 79 -6.91 11.19 -7.72
C TYR A 79 -7.09 9.88 -8.49
N VAL A 80 -6.01 9.11 -8.64
CA VAL A 80 -6.06 7.78 -9.29
C VAL A 80 -6.97 6.85 -8.50
N PHE A 81 -6.86 6.85 -7.18
CA PHE A 81 -7.66 6.00 -6.31
C PHE A 81 -9.13 6.43 -6.28
N THR A 82 -9.43 7.74 -6.29
CA THR A 82 -10.81 8.23 -6.48
C THR A 82 -11.40 7.74 -7.81
N ALA A 83 -10.63 7.77 -8.91
CA ALA A 83 -11.10 7.25 -10.19
C ALA A 83 -11.40 5.74 -10.15
N ILE A 84 -10.62 4.95 -9.40
CA ILE A 84 -10.87 3.53 -9.15
C ILE A 84 -12.19 3.33 -8.40
N VAL A 85 -12.41 4.09 -7.31
CA VAL A 85 -13.64 4.03 -6.51
C VAL A 85 -14.87 4.36 -7.37
N LEU A 86 -14.80 5.45 -8.15
CA LEU A 86 -15.87 5.83 -9.08
C LEU A 86 -16.13 4.75 -10.14
N THR A 87 -15.07 4.15 -10.68
CA THR A 87 -15.17 3.05 -11.64
C THR A 87 -15.84 1.82 -11.02
N ALA A 88 -15.59 1.53 -9.74
CA ALA A 88 -16.25 0.44 -9.03
C ALA A 88 -17.77 0.65 -8.94
N PHE A 89 -18.20 1.84 -8.50
CA PHE A 89 -19.63 2.17 -8.43
C PHE A 89 -20.28 2.22 -9.82
N LEU A 90 -19.60 2.77 -10.82
CA LEU A 90 -20.07 2.79 -12.20
C LEU A 90 -20.27 1.36 -12.74
N THR A 91 -19.32 0.47 -12.46
CA THR A 91 -19.39 -0.95 -12.85
C THR A 91 -20.56 -1.65 -12.16
N ALA A 92 -20.78 -1.40 -10.87
CA ALA A 92 -21.93 -1.94 -10.13
C ALA A 92 -23.27 -1.45 -10.70
N THR A 93 -23.37 -0.17 -11.08
CA THR A 93 -24.60 0.43 -11.62
C THR A 93 -24.89 -0.02 -13.05
N ILE A 94 -23.91 0.01 -13.95
CA ILE A 94 -24.12 -0.35 -15.36
C ILE A 94 -24.18 -1.88 -15.53
N GLY A 95 -23.38 -2.64 -14.78
CA GLY A 95 -23.35 -4.11 -14.87
C GLY A 95 -22.76 -4.64 -16.19
N ASN A 96 -21.86 -3.87 -16.81
CA ASN A 96 -21.16 -4.21 -18.05
C ASN A 96 -19.87 -5.01 -17.77
N LYS A 97 -19.70 -6.16 -18.42
CA LYS A 97 -18.52 -7.02 -18.27
C LYS A 97 -17.20 -6.35 -18.71
N LYS A 98 -17.24 -5.47 -19.71
CA LYS A 98 -16.05 -4.71 -20.14
C LYS A 98 -15.57 -3.77 -19.03
N LEU A 99 -16.50 -3.10 -18.34
CA LEU A 99 -16.18 -2.27 -17.19
C LEU A 99 -15.65 -3.08 -16.02
N LEU A 100 -16.19 -4.29 -15.78
CA LEU A 100 -15.66 -5.18 -14.75
C LEU A 100 -14.21 -5.61 -15.03
N TRP A 101 -13.88 -5.96 -16.28
CA TRP A 101 -12.50 -6.23 -16.66
C TRP A 101 -11.59 -5.00 -16.50
N PHE A 102 -12.07 -3.84 -16.93
CA PHE A 102 -11.35 -2.58 -16.78
C PHE A 102 -11.06 -2.26 -15.30
N LEU A 103 -12.07 -2.37 -14.42
CA LEU A 103 -11.93 -2.19 -12.98
C LEU A 103 -10.90 -3.14 -12.38
N PHE A 104 -10.93 -4.42 -12.76
CA PHE A 104 -10.00 -5.42 -12.26
C PHE A 104 -8.56 -5.13 -12.67
N ILE A 105 -8.33 -4.79 -13.95
CA ILE A 105 -7.01 -4.42 -14.45
C ILE A 105 -6.51 -3.18 -13.72
N LEU A 106 -7.36 -2.16 -13.58
CA LEU A 106 -7.01 -0.92 -12.91
C LEU A 106 -6.63 -1.16 -11.43
N LEU A 107 -7.39 -1.97 -10.71
CA LEU A 107 -7.09 -2.36 -9.32
C LEU A 107 -5.79 -3.15 -9.20
N MET A 108 -5.58 -4.15 -10.06
CA MET A 108 -4.36 -4.95 -10.07
C MET A 108 -3.13 -4.09 -10.40
N SER A 109 -3.23 -3.22 -11.40
CA SER A 109 -2.18 -2.28 -11.75
C SER A 109 -1.87 -1.33 -10.61
N PHE A 110 -2.89 -0.77 -9.95
CA PHE A 110 -2.71 0.09 -8.78
C PHE A 110 -1.97 -0.63 -7.65
N SER A 111 -2.39 -1.86 -7.30
CA SER A 111 -1.75 -2.64 -6.24
C SER A 111 -0.30 -3.02 -6.57
N VAL A 112 -0.02 -3.45 -7.80
CA VAL A 112 1.34 -3.83 -8.22
C VAL A 112 2.25 -2.61 -8.27
N VAL A 113 1.79 -1.51 -8.88
CA VAL A 113 2.58 -0.27 -8.96
C VAL A 113 2.87 0.27 -7.56
N GLY A 114 1.88 0.30 -6.67
CA GLY A 114 2.08 0.76 -5.28
C GLY A 114 3.10 -0.08 -4.51
N LEU A 115 3.10 -1.42 -4.66
CA LEU A 115 4.09 -2.28 -4.01
C LEU A 115 5.50 -2.14 -4.61
N VAL A 116 5.59 -1.98 -5.93
CA VAL A 116 6.87 -1.74 -6.61
C VAL A 116 7.45 -0.39 -6.19
N ASP A 117 6.63 0.65 -6.18
CA ASP A 117 7.04 1.99 -5.77
C ASP A 117 7.51 2.01 -4.31
N PHE A 118 6.75 1.36 -3.41
CA PHE A 118 7.16 1.24 -2.02
C PHE A 118 8.49 0.47 -1.86
N TYR A 119 8.70 -0.61 -2.62
CA TYR A 119 9.99 -1.31 -2.64
C TYR A 119 11.15 -0.40 -3.11
N LEU A 120 10.90 0.46 -4.09
CA LEU A 120 11.90 1.42 -4.57
C LEU A 120 12.25 2.46 -3.50
N TRP A 121 11.27 2.93 -2.72
CA TRP A 121 11.53 3.80 -1.57
C TRP A 121 12.39 3.08 -0.53
N GLU A 122 12.03 1.86 -0.14
CA GLU A 122 12.82 1.09 0.83
C GLU A 122 14.26 0.86 0.35
N TYR A 123 14.43 0.56 -0.94
CA TYR A 123 15.73 0.36 -1.54
C TYR A 123 16.57 1.64 -1.52
N ASP A 124 16.00 2.75 -2.00
CA ASP A 124 16.66 4.06 -2.04
C ASP A 124 17.06 4.51 -0.64
N TYR A 125 16.14 4.47 0.33
CA TYR A 125 16.42 4.83 1.71
C TYR A 125 17.45 3.90 2.35
N GLY A 126 17.44 2.61 2.01
CA GLY A 126 18.35 1.62 2.61
C GLY A 126 19.76 1.56 2.01
N HIS A 127 19.97 2.07 0.79
CA HIS A 127 21.23 1.93 0.06
C HIS A 127 21.91 3.27 -0.27
N ASN A 128 21.15 4.35 -0.43
CA ASN A 128 21.71 5.69 -0.70
C ASN A 128 21.98 6.42 0.61
N LEU A 129 22.94 5.89 1.37
CA LEU A 129 23.28 6.36 2.71
C LEU A 129 24.34 7.47 2.69
N ASP A 130 24.23 8.42 3.60
CA ASP A 130 25.23 9.49 3.75
C ASP A 130 26.61 8.91 4.18
N PRO A 131 27.68 9.09 3.37
CA PRO A 131 29.02 8.64 3.72
C PRO A 131 29.62 9.38 4.93
N LYS A 132 28.93 10.38 5.51
CA LYS A 132 29.31 11.09 6.73
C LYS A 132 28.53 10.64 7.97
N ALA A 133 27.61 9.68 7.85
CA ALA A 133 26.84 9.15 8.98
C ALA A 133 27.73 8.63 10.13
N ALA A 134 27.24 8.77 11.36
CA ALA A 134 27.99 8.40 12.56
C ALA A 134 28.18 6.87 12.69
N ILE A 135 27.16 6.10 12.32
CA ILE A 135 27.16 4.64 12.39
C ILE A 135 27.24 4.09 10.98
N LYS A 136 28.27 3.27 10.72
CA LYS A 136 28.45 2.56 9.45
C LYS A 136 28.95 1.17 9.69
N VAL A 137 28.28 0.19 9.10
CA VAL A 137 28.76 -1.20 9.06
C VAL A 137 29.16 -1.54 7.62
N PRO A 138 30.44 -1.85 7.35
CA PRO A 138 30.90 -2.17 6.00
C PRO A 138 30.07 -3.28 5.34
N GLY A 139 29.54 -3.00 4.16
CA GLY A 139 28.75 -3.97 3.38
C GLY A 139 27.31 -4.20 3.86
N MET A 140 26.83 -3.49 4.88
CA MET A 140 25.44 -3.57 5.35
C MET A 140 24.58 -2.49 4.70
N SER A 141 23.38 -2.88 4.24
CA SER A 141 22.31 -1.93 3.90
C SER A 141 21.23 -1.93 4.96
N TYR A 142 20.57 -0.79 5.13
CA TYR A 142 19.52 -0.60 6.13
C TYR A 142 18.12 -0.67 5.53
N GLN A 143 17.97 -1.35 4.38
CA GLN A 143 16.68 -1.51 3.70
C GLN A 143 15.67 -2.24 4.63
N PRO A 144 14.54 -1.60 5.00
CA PRO A 144 13.44 -2.26 5.70
C PRO A 144 12.82 -3.40 4.89
N PRO A 145 12.06 -4.33 5.51
CA PRO A 145 11.36 -5.36 4.77
C PRO A 145 10.10 -4.78 4.10
N LEU A 146 9.83 -5.15 2.84
CA LEU A 146 8.55 -4.82 2.20
C LEU A 146 7.35 -5.40 2.96
N ILE A 147 7.47 -6.67 3.38
CA ILE A 147 6.51 -7.40 4.20
C ILE A 147 7.28 -8.24 5.22
N GLY A 148 6.81 -8.27 6.47
CA GLY A 148 7.37 -9.12 7.52
C GLY A 148 8.31 -8.35 8.43
N TYR A 149 9.20 -9.08 9.11
CA TYR A 149 10.17 -8.52 10.04
C TYR A 149 11.60 -8.68 9.54
N LYS A 150 12.46 -7.71 9.83
CA LYS A 150 13.89 -7.74 9.54
C LYS A 150 14.67 -7.05 10.66
N GLN A 151 15.68 -7.74 11.17
CA GLN A 151 16.63 -7.15 12.10
C GLN A 151 17.61 -6.25 11.33
N LEU A 152 17.71 -4.98 11.74
CA LEU A 152 18.63 -3.98 11.21
C LEU A 152 19.47 -3.44 12.39
N LEU A 153 20.71 -3.91 12.53
CA LEU A 153 21.54 -3.65 13.72
C LEU A 153 20.83 -4.10 15.02
N ASN A 154 20.66 -3.18 15.96
CA ASN A 154 19.95 -3.35 17.22
C ASN A 154 18.45 -2.99 17.11
N PHE A 155 17.94 -2.74 15.90
CA PHE A 155 16.54 -2.42 15.66
C PHE A 155 15.81 -3.60 14.98
N LEU A 156 14.57 -3.86 15.37
CA LEU A 156 13.69 -4.78 14.65
C LEU A 156 12.66 -3.95 13.87
N ALA A 157 12.69 -4.04 12.54
CA ALA A 157 11.73 -3.37 11.68
C ALA A 157 10.67 -4.37 11.18
N GLY A 158 9.39 -4.01 11.31
CA GLY A 158 8.23 -4.73 10.79
C GLY A 158 7.48 -3.90 9.76
N SER A 159 6.92 -4.53 8.74
CA SER A 159 6.17 -3.86 7.66
C SER A 159 4.98 -4.70 7.21
N PHE A 160 3.77 -4.14 7.27
CA PHE A 160 2.54 -4.87 7.03
C PHE A 160 1.43 -4.00 6.44
N PRO A 161 0.51 -4.59 5.64
CA PRO A 161 -0.76 -3.94 5.34
C PRO A 161 -1.48 -3.53 6.62
N ASP A 162 -2.01 -2.31 6.62
CA ASP A 162 -2.93 -1.85 7.65
C ASP A 162 -4.38 -1.96 7.13
N ILE A 163 -5.37 -1.47 7.89
CA ILE A 163 -6.80 -1.69 7.63
C ILE A 163 -7.19 -1.28 6.20
N GLY A 164 -6.70 -0.14 5.70
CA GLY A 164 -6.96 0.31 4.33
C GLY A 164 -6.36 -0.64 3.28
N GLY A 165 -5.13 -1.13 3.50
CA GLY A 165 -4.47 -2.10 2.64
C GLY A 165 -5.19 -3.46 2.64
N VAL A 166 -5.71 -3.88 3.78
CA VAL A 166 -6.56 -5.08 3.91
C VAL A 166 -7.86 -4.91 3.12
N PHE A 167 -8.52 -3.74 3.21
CA PHE A 167 -9.74 -3.46 2.46
C PHE A 167 -9.52 -3.47 0.94
N ILE A 168 -8.42 -2.88 0.47
CA ILE A 168 -8.01 -2.96 -0.93
C ILE A 168 -7.79 -4.42 -1.34
N SER A 169 -7.08 -5.21 -0.53
CA SER A 169 -6.81 -6.62 -0.82
C SER A 169 -8.11 -7.44 -0.94
N ILE A 170 -9.05 -7.24 -0.02
CA ILE A 170 -10.38 -7.87 -0.08
C ILE A 170 -11.13 -7.42 -1.33
N ALA A 171 -11.09 -6.13 -1.67
CA ALA A 171 -11.76 -5.62 -2.87
C ALA A 171 -11.19 -6.24 -4.15
N VAL A 172 -9.87 -6.38 -4.28
CA VAL A 172 -9.21 -7.07 -5.40
C VAL A 172 -9.70 -8.51 -5.52
N ILE A 173 -9.74 -9.25 -4.40
CA ILE A 173 -10.22 -10.65 -4.37
C ILE A 173 -11.69 -10.72 -4.80
N LEU A 174 -12.57 -9.88 -4.25
CA LEU A 174 -14.00 -9.87 -4.58
C LEU A 174 -14.26 -9.55 -6.06
N VAL A 175 -13.54 -8.57 -6.62
CA VAL A 175 -13.65 -8.23 -8.05
C VAL A 175 -13.15 -9.39 -8.92
N GLY A 176 -12.02 -10.01 -8.57
CA GLY A 176 -11.47 -11.17 -9.27
C GLY A 176 -12.40 -12.39 -9.23
N LEU A 177 -12.98 -12.70 -8.06
CA LEU A 177 -13.98 -13.76 -7.92
C LEU A 177 -15.23 -13.47 -8.75
N THR A 178 -15.67 -12.21 -8.80
CA THR A 178 -16.83 -11.81 -9.62
C THR A 178 -16.56 -12.02 -11.10
N LEU A 179 -15.35 -11.73 -11.59
CA LEU A 179 -14.93 -12.04 -12.95
C LEU A 179 -14.98 -13.55 -13.25
N PHE A 180 -14.46 -14.37 -12.34
CA PHE A 180 -14.47 -15.83 -12.47
C PHE A 180 -15.91 -16.37 -12.54
N MET A 181 -16.80 -15.89 -11.66
CA MET A 181 -18.22 -16.26 -11.67
C MET A 181 -18.87 -15.90 -13.02
N GLU A 182 -18.65 -14.69 -13.52
CA GLU A 182 -19.25 -14.22 -14.78
C GLU A 182 -18.67 -14.90 -16.04
N ARG A 183 -17.48 -15.54 -15.95
CA ARG A 183 -16.87 -16.33 -17.03
C ARG A 183 -17.50 -17.72 -17.15
N ASN A 184 -17.60 -18.48 -16.05
CA ASN A 184 -18.04 -19.88 -16.06
C ASN A 184 -19.52 -20.08 -16.40
N ILE A 185 -20.33 -19.02 -16.28
CA ILE A 185 -21.75 -19.10 -16.66
C ILE A 185 -21.92 -19.10 -18.18
N LYS A 186 -21.04 -18.44 -18.93
CA LYS A 186 -21.13 -18.40 -20.39
C LYS A 186 -20.91 -19.78 -21.03
N SER A 187 -20.08 -20.64 -20.43
CA SER A 187 -19.81 -22.00 -20.92
C SER A 187 -20.92 -23.01 -20.60
N LEU A 188 -21.88 -22.67 -19.75
CA LEU A 188 -23.05 -23.52 -19.43
C LEU A 188 -24.28 -23.19 -20.28
N THR A 189 -24.23 -22.09 -21.05
CA THR A 189 -25.35 -21.58 -21.86
C THR A 189 -25.01 -21.52 -23.36
N SER A 190 -23.87 -22.06 -23.76
CA SER A 190 -23.42 -22.24 -25.14
C SER A 190 -23.38 -23.72 -25.47
#